data_AF-A0A959JEB6-F1
#
_entry.id   AF-A0A959JEB6-F1
#
_cell.length_a   1.000
_cell.length_b   1.000
_cell.length_c   1.000
_cell.angle_alpha   90.00
_cell.angle_beta   90.00
_cell.angle_gamma   90.00
#
_symmetry.space_group_name_H-M   'P 1'
#
loop_
_entity.id
_entity.type
_entity.pdbx_description
1 polymer ?
#
loop_
_entity_poly.entity_id
_entity_poly.type
_entity_poly.pdbx_seq_one_letter_code
_entity_poly.pdbx_strand_id
1 'polypeptide(L)'
;MFTNLKFVIYLLAAILGNPFYQMVSYFVCQSLGWGSEPSFNVYQANLMGYLFILVVIFIIRFVIYSRIFTSQEYPMTIRGSNSFLYLFAERHLFQLLGFYTLWLWAQELEGNVIGFLVFPLTLITGIVISVVTFIRILRLKKKWRQMPTVTLGDQVSGDHQVS
;
A
#
# COMPACT_ATOMS: atom_id res chain seq x y z
N MET A 1 3.98 22.73 -3.69
CA MET A 1 3.20 21.94 -4.67
C MET A 1 3.81 20.57 -4.96
N PHE A 2 5.12 20.47 -5.25
CA PHE A 2 5.82 19.20 -5.51
C PHE A 2 5.73 18.14 -4.39
N THR A 3 5.65 18.53 -3.12
CA THR A 3 5.54 17.60 -1.97
C THR A 3 4.20 16.86 -1.93
N ASN A 4 3.11 17.54 -2.29
CA ASN A 4 1.76 16.96 -2.30
C ASN A 4 1.62 15.97 -3.46
N LEU A 5 2.13 16.31 -4.64
CA LEU A 5 2.10 15.42 -5.80
C LEU A 5 2.88 14.13 -5.55
N LYS A 6 4.08 14.22 -4.94
CA LYS A 6 4.88 13.05 -4.56
C LYS A 6 4.10 12.15 -3.61
N PHE A 7 3.47 12.72 -2.58
CA PHE A 7 2.68 11.94 -1.64
C PHE A 7 1.50 11.23 -2.29
N VAL A 8 0.77 11.90 -3.20
CA VAL A 8 -0.32 11.28 -3.97
C VAL A 8 0.17 10.09 -4.78
N ILE A 9 1.31 10.22 -5.47
CA ILE A 9 1.91 9.11 -6.23
C ILE A 9 2.25 7.94 -5.30
N TYR A 10 2.80 8.21 -4.12
CA TYR A 10 3.17 7.16 -3.16
C TYR A 10 1.93 6.45 -2.62
N LEU A 11 0.86 7.21 -2.37
CA LEU A 11 -0.40 6.68 -1.91
C LEU A 11 -1.06 5.79 -2.97
N LEU A 12 -1.09 6.25 -4.22
CA LEU A 12 -1.58 5.45 -5.35
C LEU A 12 -0.76 4.17 -5.52
N ALA A 13 0.58 4.25 -5.37
CA ALA A 13 1.44 3.07 -5.37
C ALA A 13 1.09 2.07 -4.27
N ALA A 14 0.84 2.56 -3.06
CA ALA A 14 0.53 1.72 -1.92
C ALA A 14 -0.87 1.08 -1.99
N ILE A 15 -1.83 1.75 -2.62
CA ILE A 15 -3.20 1.25 -2.83
C ILE A 15 -3.22 0.27 -4.00
N LEU A 16 -2.76 0.72 -5.16
CA LEU A 16 -3.00 0.06 -6.43
C LEU A 16 -1.86 -0.85 -6.88
N GLY A 17 -0.65 -0.67 -6.36
CA GLY A 17 0.55 -1.23 -6.99
C GLY A 17 0.92 -2.66 -6.58
N ASN A 18 0.21 -3.30 -5.66
CA ASN A 18 0.59 -4.64 -5.21
C ASN A 18 -0.09 -5.73 -6.07
N PRO A 19 0.68 -6.58 -6.80
CA PRO A 19 0.10 -7.58 -7.69
C PRO A 19 -0.79 -8.61 -6.98
N PHE A 20 -0.49 -8.96 -5.73
CA PHE A 20 -1.34 -9.88 -4.97
C PHE A 20 -2.68 -9.26 -4.61
N TYR A 21 -2.71 -7.99 -4.21
CA TYR A 21 -3.97 -7.33 -3.87
C TYR A 21 -4.84 -7.09 -5.09
N GLN A 22 -4.21 -6.82 -6.23
CA GLN A 22 -4.89 -6.76 -7.52
C GLN A 22 -5.54 -8.10 -7.89
N MET A 23 -4.79 -9.19 -7.79
CA MET A 23 -5.31 -10.54 -8.04
C MET A 23 -6.46 -10.89 -7.09
N VAL A 24 -6.30 -10.63 -5.79
CA VAL A 24 -7.34 -10.88 -4.79
C VAL A 24 -8.59 -10.04 -5.09
N SER A 25 -8.42 -8.75 -5.42
CA SER A 25 -9.54 -7.87 -5.74
C SER A 25 -10.30 -8.34 -6.97
N TYR A 26 -9.61 -8.88 -7.97
CA TYR A 26 -10.21 -9.45 -9.16
C TYR A 26 -11.07 -10.68 -8.83
N PHE A 27 -10.51 -11.64 -8.08
CA PHE A 27 -11.25 -12.84 -7.66
C PHE A 27 -12.43 -12.53 -6.74
N VAL A 28 -12.32 -11.51 -5.89
CA VAL A 28 -13.44 -11.03 -5.07
C VAL A 28 -14.51 -10.39 -5.94
N CYS A 29 -14.16 -9.60 -6.96
CA CYS A 29 -15.15 -9.10 -7.92
C CYS A 29 -15.86 -10.27 -8.61
N GLN A 30 -15.10 -11.30 -9.02
CA GLN A 30 -15.64 -12.48 -9.70
C GLN A 30 -16.59 -13.26 -8.79
N SER A 31 -16.25 -13.46 -7.52
CA SER A 31 -17.11 -14.19 -6.59
C SER A 31 -18.38 -13.41 -6.19
N LEU A 32 -18.32 -12.08 -6.20
CA LEU A 32 -19.47 -11.21 -5.95
C LEU A 32 -20.36 -11.00 -7.19
N GLY A 33 -19.97 -11.55 -8.35
CA GLY A 33 -20.66 -11.31 -9.61
C GLY A 33 -20.56 -9.86 -10.09
N TRP A 34 -19.55 -9.12 -9.63
CA TRP A 34 -19.28 -7.74 -10.06
C TRP A 34 -18.48 -7.71 -11.37
N GLY A 35 -18.88 -8.52 -12.34
CA GLY A 35 -18.28 -8.53 -13.68
C GLY A 35 -19.32 -8.16 -14.74
N SER A 36 -18.86 -7.62 -15.86
CA SER A 36 -19.59 -7.79 -17.11
C SER A 36 -19.39 -9.24 -17.56
N GLU A 37 -20.44 -9.86 -18.11
CA GLU A 37 -20.33 -11.11 -18.87
C GLU A 37 -20.19 -10.76 -20.36
N PRO A 38 -18.99 -10.40 -20.87
CA PRO A 38 -18.75 -10.57 -22.28
C PRO A 38 -18.85 -12.07 -22.58
N SER A 39 -19.48 -12.41 -23.70
CA SER A 39 -19.70 -13.78 -24.20
C SER A 39 -18.63 -14.83 -23.84
N PHE A 40 -19.06 -16.08 -23.63
CA PHE A 40 -18.28 -17.31 -23.46
C PHE A 40 -16.79 -17.15 -23.05
N ASN A 41 -16.50 -17.43 -21.78
CA ASN A 41 -15.15 -17.60 -21.20
C ASN A 41 -14.28 -16.34 -21.10
N VAL A 42 -14.85 -15.15 -21.33
CA VAL A 42 -14.19 -13.86 -21.08
C VAL A 42 -14.77 -13.25 -19.80
N TYR A 43 -13.91 -12.75 -18.91
CA TYR A 43 -14.32 -12.05 -17.70
C TYR A 43 -13.67 -10.68 -17.61
N GLN A 44 -14.46 -9.69 -17.20
CA GLN A 44 -14.00 -8.35 -16.92
C GLN A 44 -14.56 -7.89 -15.57
N ALA A 45 -13.67 -7.54 -14.64
CA ALA A 45 -14.10 -6.99 -13.36
C ALA A 45 -14.68 -5.58 -13.55
N ASN A 46 -15.77 -5.28 -12.84
CA ASN A 46 -16.26 -3.91 -12.72
C ASN A 46 -15.16 -3.05 -12.11
N LEU A 47 -14.66 -2.08 -12.88
CA LEU A 47 -13.51 -1.26 -12.49
C LEU A 47 -13.74 -0.52 -11.17
N MET A 48 -14.96 -0.04 -10.91
CA MET A 48 -15.27 0.67 -9.67
C MET A 48 -15.29 -0.29 -8.46
N GLY A 49 -15.92 -1.45 -8.60
CA GLY A 49 -15.89 -2.50 -7.55
C GLY A 49 -14.48 -2.98 -7.27
N TYR A 50 -13.68 -3.16 -8.32
CA TYR A 50 -12.29 -3.56 -8.25
C TYR A 50 -11.41 -2.56 -7.49
N LEU A 51 -11.51 -1.27 -7.84
CA LEU A 51 -10.79 -0.20 -7.15
C LEU A 51 -11.25 -0.04 -5.69
N PHE A 52 -12.55 -0.23 -5.43
CA PHE A 52 -13.10 -0.18 -4.09
C PHE A 52 -12.49 -1.28 -3.19
N ILE A 53 -12.41 -2.52 -3.66
CA ILE A 53 -11.79 -3.62 -2.90
C ILE A 53 -10.30 -3.35 -2.65
N LEU A 54 -9.56 -2.81 -3.64
CA LEU A 54 -8.17 -2.41 -3.45
C LEU A 54 -8.00 -1.36 -2.33
N VAL A 55 -8.89 -0.37 -2.27
CA VAL A 55 -8.90 0.63 -1.19
C VAL A 55 -9.20 -0.02 0.17
N VAL A 56 -10.15 -0.96 0.23
CA VAL A 56 -10.47 -1.69 1.47
C VAL A 56 -9.25 -2.50 1.94
N ILE A 57 -8.59 -3.24 1.05
CA ILE A 57 -7.36 -3.99 1.37
C ILE A 57 -6.27 -3.05 1.88
N PHE A 58 -6.11 -1.88 1.25
CA PHE A 58 -5.16 -0.87 1.70
C PHE A 58 -5.46 -0.38 3.12
N ILE A 59 -6.73 -0.06 3.43
CA ILE A 59 -7.14 0.41 4.77
C ILE A 59 -6.87 -0.67 5.82
N ILE A 60 -7.25 -1.92 5.55
CA ILE A 60 -6.99 -3.05 6.46
C ILE A 60 -5.49 -3.18 6.73
N ARG A 61 -4.67 -3.14 5.66
CA ARG A 61 -3.21 -3.19 5.78
C ARG A 61 -2.68 -2.03 6.61
N PHE A 62 -3.13 -0.81 6.32
CA PHE A 62 -2.73 0.38 7.07
C PHE A 62 -3.05 0.25 8.56
N VAL A 63 -4.23 -0.24 8.92
CA VAL A 63 -4.63 -0.45 10.32
C VAL A 63 -3.76 -1.52 11.00
N ILE A 64 -3.53 -2.66 10.34
CA ILE A 64 -2.69 -3.75 10.88
C ILE A 64 -1.26 -3.25 11.12
N TYR A 65 -0.67 -2.61 10.10
CA TYR A 65 0.70 -2.09 10.20
C TYR A 65 0.78 -0.95 11.22
N SER A 66 -0.22 -0.07 11.27
CA SER A 66 -0.30 0.92 12.33
C SER A 66 -0.25 0.21 13.68
N ARG A 67 -1.14 -0.73 13.99
CA ARG A 67 -1.13 -1.43 15.29
C ARG A 67 0.20 -2.13 15.62
N ILE A 68 0.84 -2.79 14.65
CA ILE A 68 2.13 -3.48 14.85
C ILE A 68 3.26 -2.49 15.16
N PHE A 69 3.30 -1.36 14.46
CA PHE A 69 4.39 -0.37 14.58
C PHE A 69 4.09 0.75 15.60
N THR A 70 2.85 0.86 16.08
CA THR A 70 2.39 1.87 17.06
C THR A 70 2.75 1.51 18.50
N SER A 71 3.42 0.39 18.77
CA SER A 71 3.59 -0.08 20.15
C SER A 71 4.53 0.76 21.04
N GLN A 72 5.31 1.73 20.53
CA GLN A 72 6.16 2.56 21.42
C GLN A 72 6.37 4.04 21.02
N GLU A 73 6.16 4.50 19.77
CA GLU A 73 6.77 5.77 19.31
C GLU A 73 5.83 6.79 18.61
N TYR A 74 4.55 6.49 18.37
CA TYR A 74 3.55 7.48 17.93
C TYR A 74 2.24 7.31 18.68
N PRO A 75 1.79 8.29 19.49
CA PRO A 75 0.45 8.24 20.05
C PRO A 75 -0.57 8.27 18.90
N MET A 76 -1.69 7.54 19.03
CA MET A 76 -2.84 7.54 18.09
C MET A 76 -3.50 8.93 18.06
N THR A 77 -2.81 9.88 17.46
CA THR A 77 -3.24 11.26 17.20
C THR A 77 -3.31 11.42 15.70
N ILE A 78 -4.19 12.30 15.22
CA ILE A 78 -4.36 12.59 13.78
C ILE A 78 -3.00 12.93 13.12
N ARG A 79 -2.14 13.65 13.85
CA ARG A 79 -0.80 14.03 13.37
C ARG A 79 0.14 12.81 13.26
N GLY A 80 0.14 11.91 14.25
CA GLY A 80 0.91 10.67 14.22
C GLY A 80 0.45 9.71 13.11
N SER A 81 -0.86 9.58 12.90
CA SER A 81 -1.42 8.76 11.82
C SER A 81 -1.07 9.29 10.43
N ASN A 82 -1.09 10.62 10.22
CA ASN A 82 -0.68 11.23 8.96
C ASN A 82 0.81 11.03 8.67
N SER A 83 1.67 11.17 9.68
CA SER A 83 3.11 10.87 9.55
C SER A 83 3.35 9.39 9.22
N PHE A 84 2.63 8.48 9.88
CA PHE A 84 2.72 7.04 9.60
C PHE A 84 2.23 6.71 8.19
N LEU A 85 1.14 7.33 7.71
CA LEU A 85 0.64 7.17 6.35
C LEU A 85 1.66 7.60 5.29
N TYR A 86 2.34 8.73 5.50
CA TYR A 86 3.40 9.19 4.61
C TYR A 86 4.55 8.17 4.52
N LEU A 87 5.05 7.73 5.67
CA LEU A 87 6.12 6.73 5.75
C LEU A 87 5.71 5.39 5.16
N PHE A 88 4.48 4.96 5.43
CA PHE A 88 3.92 3.74 4.88
C PHE A 88 3.87 3.80 3.35
N ALA A 89 3.29 4.87 2.80
CA ALA A 89 3.19 5.10 1.36
C ALA A 89 4.57 5.14 0.68
N GLU A 90 5.53 5.88 1.25
CA GLU A 90 6.90 6.00 0.73
C GLU A 90 7.57 4.63 0.57
N ARG A 91 7.39 3.72 1.54
CA ARG A 91 8.02 2.38 1.49
C ARG A 91 7.40 1.47 0.44
N HIS A 92 6.14 1.72 0.10
CA HIS A 92 5.42 0.99 -0.92
C HIS A 92 5.62 1.60 -2.33
N LEU A 93 6.45 2.63 -2.49
CA LEU A 93 6.77 3.21 -3.81
C LEU A 93 7.20 2.16 -4.86
N PHE A 94 7.92 1.11 -4.45
CA PHE A 94 8.36 0.07 -5.39
C PHE A 94 7.19 -0.72 -6.01
N GLN A 95 6.01 -0.65 -5.40
CA GLN A 95 4.77 -1.19 -5.94
C GLN A 95 4.29 -0.44 -7.19
N LEU A 96 4.88 0.71 -7.55
CA LEU A 96 4.65 1.32 -8.86
C LEU A 96 4.90 0.33 -10.01
N LEU A 97 5.84 -0.60 -9.84
CA LEU A 97 6.08 -1.63 -10.83
C LEU A 97 4.87 -2.54 -11.02
N GLY A 98 4.03 -2.77 -10.01
CA GLY A 98 2.83 -3.59 -10.17
C GLY A 98 1.67 -2.88 -10.89
N PHE A 99 1.82 -1.62 -11.34
CA PHE A 99 0.77 -1.02 -12.19
C PHE A 99 0.59 -1.74 -13.52
N TYR A 100 1.61 -2.44 -14.02
CA TYR A 100 1.43 -3.25 -15.23
C TYR A 100 0.46 -4.43 -14.97
N THR A 101 0.52 -5.08 -13.78
CA THR A 101 -0.43 -6.14 -13.43
C THR A 101 -1.82 -5.56 -13.18
N LEU A 102 -1.92 -4.34 -12.65
CA LEU A 102 -3.19 -3.63 -12.48
C LEU A 102 -3.88 -3.45 -13.84
N TRP A 103 -3.11 -3.04 -14.84
CA TRP A 103 -3.61 -2.91 -16.21
C TRP A 103 -4.11 -4.25 -16.75
N LEU A 104 -3.35 -5.33 -16.59
CA LEU A 104 -3.77 -6.66 -17.05
C LEU A 104 -5.09 -7.10 -16.42
N TRP A 105 -5.23 -6.98 -15.10
CA TRP A 105 -6.45 -7.38 -14.38
C TRP A 105 -7.67 -6.49 -14.65
N ALA A 106 -7.46 -5.28 -15.17
CA ALA A 106 -8.55 -4.36 -15.55
C ALA A 106 -9.10 -4.61 -16.96
N GLN A 107 -8.42 -5.42 -17.78
CA GLN A 107 -8.87 -5.76 -19.13
C GLN A 107 -9.89 -6.91 -19.12
N GLU A 108 -10.57 -7.06 -20.26
CA GLU A 108 -11.31 -8.27 -20.59
C GLU A 108 -10.30 -9.41 -20.80
N LEU A 109 -10.42 -10.47 -20.02
CA LEU A 109 -9.48 -11.59 -20.06
C LEU A 109 -10.22 -12.92 -20.27
N GLU A 110 -9.72 -13.72 -21.20
CA GLU A 110 -10.13 -15.12 -21.33
C GLU A 110 -9.62 -15.96 -20.16
N GLY A 111 -10.43 -16.93 -19.70
CA GLY A 111 -10.04 -17.86 -18.63
C GLY A 111 -8.68 -18.54 -18.87
N ASN A 112 -8.38 -18.87 -20.13
CA ASN A 112 -7.10 -19.48 -20.51
C ASN A 112 -5.93 -18.50 -20.35
N VAL A 113 -6.11 -17.23 -20.75
CA VAL A 113 -5.09 -16.19 -20.62
C VAL A 113 -4.83 -15.89 -19.15
N ILE A 114 -5.89 -15.86 -18.33
CA ILE A 114 -5.77 -15.73 -16.87
C ILE A 114 -4.91 -16.84 -16.29
N GLY A 115 -5.26 -18.11 -16.57
CA GLY A 115 -4.61 -19.27 -15.98
C GLY A 115 -3.16 -19.47 -16.44
N PHE A 116 -2.87 -19.27 -17.72
CA PHE A 116 -1.55 -19.58 -18.30
C PHE A 116 -0.58 -18.40 -18.31
N LEU A 117 -1.07 -17.16 -18.31
CA LEU A 117 -0.21 -15.98 -18.48
C LEU A 117 -0.34 -14.98 -17.33
N VAL A 118 -1.55 -14.46 -17.07
CA VAL A 118 -1.72 -13.36 -16.11
C VAL A 118 -1.44 -13.83 -14.68
N PHE A 119 -1.95 -14.99 -14.28
CA PHE A 119 -1.78 -15.51 -12.93
C PHE A 119 -0.31 -15.86 -12.60
N PRO A 120 0.44 -16.64 -13.43
CA PRO A 120 1.85 -16.90 -13.18
C PRO A 120 2.71 -15.61 -13.15
N LEU A 121 2.45 -14.68 -14.07
CA LEU A 121 3.16 -13.40 -14.13
C LEU A 121 2.90 -12.55 -12.87
N THR A 122 1.66 -12.53 -12.40
CA THR A 122 1.25 -11.84 -11.17
C THR A 122 1.86 -12.48 -9.93
N LEU A 123 1.97 -13.81 -9.89
CA LEU A 123 2.64 -14.53 -8.80
C LEU A 123 4.13 -14.17 -8.73
N ILE A 124 4.85 -14.27 -9.84
CA ILE A 124 6.30 -14.01 -9.88
C ILE A 124 6.58 -12.57 -9.42
N THR A 125 5.86 -11.61 -9.99
CA THR A 125 6.08 -10.19 -9.65
C THR A 125 5.53 -9.82 -8.28
N GLY A 126 4.43 -10.43 -7.86
CA GLY A 126 3.91 -10.35 -6.51
C GLY A 126 4.96 -10.77 -5.49
N ILE A 127 5.63 -11.91 -5.71
CA ILE A 127 6.72 -12.39 -4.83
C ILE A 127 7.87 -11.38 -4.81
N VAL A 128 8.37 -10.97 -5.98
CA VAL A 128 9.50 -10.04 -6.07
C VAL A 128 9.19 -8.71 -5.37
N ILE A 129 8.06 -8.09 -5.69
CA ILE A 129 7.63 -6.82 -5.10
C ILE A 129 7.38 -6.96 -3.60
N SER A 130 6.77 -8.06 -3.15
CA SER A 130 6.49 -8.29 -1.73
C SER A 130 7.76 -8.50 -0.92
N VAL A 131 8.71 -9.29 -1.41
CA VAL A 131 10.01 -9.50 -0.75
C VAL A 131 10.78 -8.18 -0.65
N VAL A 132 10.86 -7.39 -1.73
CA VAL A 132 11.53 -6.09 -1.71
C VAL A 132 10.84 -5.13 -0.73
N THR A 133 9.51 -5.07 -0.75
CA THR A 133 8.73 -4.21 0.16
C THR A 133 8.95 -4.62 1.61
N PHE A 134 8.92 -5.93 1.90
CA PHE A 134 9.17 -6.47 3.22
C PHE A 134 10.59 -6.15 3.73
N ILE A 135 11.63 -6.33 2.90
CA ILE A 135 13.01 -5.96 3.25
C ILE A 135 13.10 -4.46 3.60
N ARG A 136 12.42 -3.59 2.84
CA ARG A 136 12.41 -2.14 3.12
C ARG A 136 11.67 -1.80 4.42
N ILE A 137 10.59 -2.51 4.73
CA ILE A 137 9.87 -2.38 6.00
C ILE A 137 10.73 -2.89 7.17
N LEU A 138 11.46 -3.99 7.02
CA LEU A 138 12.36 -4.48 8.07
C LEU A 138 13.53 -3.52 8.34
N ARG A 139 14.11 -2.92 7.29
CA ARG A 139 15.14 -1.89 7.43
C ARG A 139 14.62 -0.64 8.14
N LEU A 140 13.31 -0.40 8.14
CA LEU A 140 12.65 0.62 8.94
C LEU A 140 12.96 0.39 10.42
N LYS A 141 12.67 -0.79 10.97
CA LYS A 141 12.94 -1.12 12.38
C LYS A 141 14.40 -0.88 12.81
N LYS A 142 15.37 -1.01 11.90
CA LYS A 142 16.81 -0.77 12.17
C LYS A 142 17.18 0.72 12.21
N LYS A 143 16.68 1.52 11.25
CA LYS A 143 16.94 2.97 11.21
C LYS A 143 16.17 3.71 12.32
N TRP A 144 15.04 3.15 12.74
CA TRP A 144 14.19 3.69 13.81
C TRP A 144 14.77 3.47 15.20
N ARG A 145 15.39 2.31 15.46
CA ARG A 145 16.14 2.04 16.71
C ARG A 145 17.35 2.95 16.94
N GLN A 146 17.76 3.73 15.95
CA GLN A 146 18.94 4.60 15.97
C GLN A 146 18.60 6.09 16.00
N MET A 147 17.31 6.47 15.99
CA MET A 147 16.94 7.86 16.23
C MET A 147 17.03 8.13 17.73
N PRO A 148 17.77 9.17 18.18
CA PRO A 148 17.77 9.53 19.59
C PRO A 148 16.33 9.82 20.00
N THR A 149 15.87 9.15 21.05
CA THR A 149 14.68 9.55 21.80
C THR A 149 14.88 11.01 22.18
N VAL A 150 14.22 11.92 21.46
CA VAL A 150 14.14 13.32 21.90
C VAL A 150 13.29 13.28 23.16
N THR A 151 13.98 13.22 24.30
CA THR A 151 13.41 13.43 25.61
C THR A 151 12.79 14.83 25.60
N LEU A 152 11.47 14.88 25.57
CA LEU A 152 10.67 16.07 25.89
C LEU A 152 10.98 16.43 27.35
N GLY A 153 12.06 17.18 27.57
CA GLY A 153 12.55 17.57 28.89
C GLY A 153 13.29 18.90 28.93
N ASP A 154 14.00 19.31 27.86
CA ASP A 154 14.98 20.40 27.96
C ASP A 154 14.61 21.70 27.24
N GLN A 155 13.33 22.12 27.24
CA GLN A 155 12.96 23.45 26.72
C GLN A 155 12.08 24.30 27.64
N VAL A 156 12.08 24.05 28.95
CA VAL A 156 11.49 24.98 29.93
C VAL A 156 12.45 25.24 31.08
N SER A 157 13.58 25.90 30.81
CA SER A 157 14.33 26.65 31.83
C SER A 157 15.44 27.47 31.17
N GLY A 158 15.07 28.47 30.40
CA GLY A 158 16.03 29.38 29.81
C GLY A 158 15.31 30.57 29.21
N ASP A 159 14.74 31.41 30.08
CA ASP A 159 14.55 32.84 29.82
C ASP A 159 13.86 33.48 31.03
N HIS A 160 14.67 33.90 32.01
CA HIS A 160 14.42 35.10 32.82
C HIS A 160 15.66 35.40 33.67
N GLN A 161 16.66 36.06 33.07
CA GLN A 161 17.42 37.13 33.71
C GLN A 161 17.98 38.03 32.59
N VAL A 162 17.31 39.15 32.34
CA VAL A 162 17.89 40.30 31.64
C VAL A 162 17.87 41.45 32.64
N SER A 163 19.10 41.80 33.08
CA SER A 163 19.61 43.06 33.63
C SER A 163 18.77 43.83 34.65
#